data_AF-A0A962DX54-F1
#
_entry.id   AF-A0A962DX54-F1
#
_cell.length_a   1.000
_cell.length_b   1.000
_cell.length_c   1.000
_cell.angle_alpha   90.00
_cell.angle_beta   90.00
_cell.angle_gamma   90.00
#
_symmetry.space_group_name_H-M   'P 1'
#
loop_
_entity.id
_entity.type
_entity.pdbx_description
1 polymer ?
#
loop_
_entity_poly.entity_id
_entity_poly.type
_entity_poly.pdbx_seq_one_letter_code
_entity_poly.pdbx_strand_id
1 'polypeptide(L)'
;MSEDSKTDLRDDQDLLVQESRPELEKPPMFKVVILNDDYTPMEFVVIVLETFFAMSRENATRVMLHVHTQGKGVCGVFTRDVADTKVAQVNAFSRAHQHPLMCAMEEA
;
A
#
# COMPACT_ATOMS: atom_id res chain seq x y z
N MET A 1 54.72 -55.23 -22.43
CA MET A 1 54.51 -54.46 -23.66
C MET A 1 53.09 -54.71 -24.10
N SER A 2 52.36 -53.62 -24.36
CA SER A 2 51.06 -53.56 -25.06
C SER A 2 49.86 -54.09 -24.26
N GLU A 3 48.73 -53.39 -24.13
CA GLU A 3 48.28 -52.08 -24.57
C GLU A 3 47.03 -51.74 -23.73
N ASP A 4 46.78 -50.44 -23.55
CA ASP A 4 45.64 -49.84 -22.88
C ASP A 4 44.27 -50.34 -23.37
N SER A 5 43.28 -50.38 -22.47
CA SER A 5 42.00 -49.71 -22.75
C SER A 5 41.21 -49.52 -21.46
N LYS A 6 41.47 -48.36 -20.85
CA LYS A 6 40.72 -47.77 -19.75
C LYS A 6 39.35 -47.33 -20.29
N THR A 7 38.30 -48.12 -20.07
CA THR A 7 36.93 -47.69 -20.36
C THR A 7 36.43 -46.85 -19.18
N ASP A 8 36.67 -45.55 -19.30
CA ASP A 8 36.05 -44.50 -18.49
C ASP A 8 34.52 -44.54 -18.72
N LEU A 9 33.79 -45.24 -17.85
CA LEU A 9 32.34 -45.01 -17.71
C LEU A 9 32.19 -43.76 -16.86
N ARG A 10 32.28 -42.60 -17.51
CA ARG A 10 31.79 -41.34 -16.94
C ARG A 10 30.28 -41.46 -16.87
N ASP A 11 29.81 -41.60 -15.65
CA ASP A 11 28.42 -41.44 -15.25
C ASP A 11 28.05 -40.00 -15.59
N ASP A 12 27.50 -39.78 -16.79
CA ASP A 12 26.84 -38.55 -17.19
C ASP A 12 25.61 -38.39 -16.30
N GLN A 13 25.84 -37.91 -15.07
CA GLN A 13 24.82 -37.29 -14.26
C GLN A 13 24.43 -36.00 -14.97
N ASP A 14 23.47 -36.15 -15.88
CA ASP A 14 22.62 -35.09 -16.36
C ASP A 14 21.96 -34.43 -15.14
N LEU A 15 22.67 -33.45 -14.58
CA LEU A 15 22.20 -32.59 -13.51
C LEU A 15 21.06 -31.75 -14.10
N LEU A 16 19.86 -32.30 -14.05
CA LEU A 16 18.61 -31.57 -14.27
C LEU A 16 18.48 -30.52 -13.16
N VAL A 17 19.08 -29.35 -13.39
CA VAL A 17 18.85 -28.16 -12.58
C VAL A 17 17.42 -27.71 -12.87
N GLN A 18 16.47 -28.06 -11.99
CA GLN A 18 15.16 -27.45 -12.02
C GLN A 18 15.32 -25.96 -11.75
N GLU A 19 15.02 -25.13 -12.75
CA GLU A 19 14.90 -23.68 -12.56
C GLU A 19 13.89 -23.42 -11.44
N SER A 20 14.34 -22.78 -10.36
CA SER A 20 13.45 -22.39 -9.27
C SER A 20 12.42 -21.41 -9.83
N ARG A 21 11.13 -21.64 -9.54
CA ARG A 21 10.07 -20.70 -9.93
C ARG A 21 10.44 -19.31 -9.39
N PRO A 22 10.43 -18.26 -10.22
CA PRO A 22 10.79 -16.92 -9.77
C PRO A 22 9.90 -16.53 -8.59
N GLU A 23 10.52 -16.07 -7.50
CA GLU A 23 9.78 -15.54 -6.36
C GLU A 23 9.06 -14.26 -6.81
N LEU A 24 7.73 -14.27 -6.74
CA LEU A 24 6.92 -13.10 -7.06
C LEU A 24 7.09 -12.08 -5.94
N GLU A 25 7.70 -10.93 -6.24
CA GLU A 25 7.77 -9.81 -5.30
C GLU A 25 6.37 -9.33 -4.95
N LYS A 26 6.14 -9.11 -3.65
CA LYS A 26 4.88 -8.54 -3.17
C LYS A 26 4.77 -7.08 -3.60
N PRO A 27 3.61 -6.61 -4.07
CA PRO A 27 3.45 -5.21 -4.46
C PRO A 27 3.77 -4.26 -3.29
N PRO A 28 4.38 -3.10 -3.55
CA PRO A 28 4.61 -2.09 -2.52
C PRO A 28 3.27 -1.57 -1.98
N MET A 29 3.22 -1.42 -0.66
CA MET A 29 2.04 -0.94 0.05
C MET A 29 2.23 0.53 0.41
N PHE A 30 1.12 1.27 0.44
CA PHE A 30 1.09 2.70 0.69
C PHE A 30 0.07 3.03 1.78
N LYS A 31 0.47 3.86 2.72
CA LYS A 31 -0.41 4.46 3.73
C LYS A 31 -1.12 5.64 3.10
N VAL A 32 -2.45 5.66 3.12
CA VAL A 32 -3.23 6.85 2.79
C VAL A 32 -3.45 7.63 4.08
N VAL A 33 -3.12 8.91 4.06
CA VAL A 33 -3.15 9.80 5.23
C VAL A 33 -4.01 11.03 4.96
N ILE A 34 -4.63 11.56 6.02
CA ILE A 34 -5.24 12.89 6.03
C ILE A 34 -4.36 13.80 6.88
N LEU A 35 -4.15 15.02 6.40
CA LEU A 35 -3.41 16.08 7.08
C LEU A 35 -4.38 17.05 7.75
N ASN A 36 -4.01 17.52 8.94
CA ASN A 36 -4.80 18.51 9.67
C ASN A 36 -4.71 19.89 9.02
N ASP A 37 -5.78 20.65 9.15
CA ASP A 37 -5.88 22.06 8.79
C ASP A 37 -6.89 22.76 9.71
N ASP A 38 -6.88 24.10 9.73
CA ASP A 38 -7.68 24.89 10.67
C ASP A 38 -9.10 25.26 10.14
N TYR A 39 -9.48 24.81 8.95
CA TYR A 39 -10.68 25.29 8.25
C TYR A 39 -11.68 24.19 7.89
N THR A 40 -11.23 22.93 7.78
CA THR A 40 -12.11 21.81 7.48
C THR A 40 -12.91 21.42 8.74
N PRO A 41 -14.25 21.39 8.69
CA PRO A 41 -15.06 20.97 9.83
C PRO A 41 -14.78 19.52 10.25
N MET A 42 -14.74 19.26 11.56
CA MET A 42 -14.52 17.91 12.10
C MET A 42 -15.53 16.88 11.53
N GLU A 43 -16.79 17.27 11.42
CA GLU A 43 -17.85 16.42 10.87
C GLU A 43 -17.60 16.06 9.39
N PHE A 44 -17.02 16.97 8.61
CA PHE A 44 -16.67 16.70 7.22
C PHE A 44 -15.58 15.62 7.12
N VAL A 45 -14.58 15.66 8.00
CA VAL A 45 -13.53 14.63 8.07
C VAL A 45 -14.13 13.27 8.43
N VAL A 46 -15.09 13.21 9.35
CA VAL A 46 -15.80 11.97 9.69
C VAL A 46 -16.54 11.42 8.47
N ILE A 47 -17.29 12.24 7.73
CA ILE A 47 -17.99 11.83 6.50
C ILE A 47 -17.01 11.29 5.46
N VAL A 48 -15.85 11.92 5.29
CA VAL A 48 -14.80 11.46 4.37
C VAL A 48 -14.31 10.06 4.77
N LEU A 49 -14.04 9.84 6.05
CA LEU A 49 -13.57 8.56 6.58
C LEU A 49 -14.62 7.44 6.44
N GLU A 50 -15.90 7.75 6.68
CA GLU A 50 -17.01 6.81 6.48
C GLU A 50 -17.18 6.47 4.99
N THR A 51 -17.18 7.48 4.12
CA THR A 51 -17.50 7.34 2.69
C THR A 51 -16.39 6.64 1.90
N PHE A 52 -15.14 7.08 2.07
CA PHE A 52 -14.03 6.64 1.22
C PHE A 52 -13.19 5.52 1.84
N PHE A 53 -13.26 5.33 3.16
CA PHE A 53 -12.49 4.31 3.88
C PHE A 53 -13.37 3.27 4.57
N ALA A 54 -14.69 3.35 4.41
CA ALA A 54 -15.66 2.43 5.00
C ALA A 54 -15.48 2.25 6.51
N MET A 55 -15.04 3.31 7.20
CA MET A 55 -14.92 3.30 8.65
C MET A 55 -16.31 3.37 9.29
N SER A 56 -16.48 2.69 10.42
CA SER A 56 -17.61 3.00 11.30
C SER A 56 -17.46 4.41 11.86
N ARG A 57 -18.58 5.06 12.20
CA ARG A 57 -18.58 6.42 12.76
C ARG A 57 -17.66 6.58 13.97
N GLU A 58 -17.66 5.59 14.86
CA GLU A 58 -16.80 5.57 16.04
C GLU A 58 -15.31 5.59 15.67
N ASN A 59 -14.91 4.72 14.74
CA ASN A 59 -13.53 4.67 14.26
C ASN A 59 -13.14 5.94 13.50
N ALA A 60 -14.03 6.45 12.64
CA ALA A 60 -13.84 7.70 11.91
C ALA A 60 -13.64 8.88 12.87
N THR A 61 -14.45 8.98 13.92
CA THR A 61 -14.32 10.02 14.95
C THR A 61 -12.97 9.93 15.67
N ARG A 62 -12.54 8.72 16.03
CA ARG A 62 -11.23 8.52 16.68
C ARG A 62 -10.06 8.92 15.76
N VAL A 63 -10.10 8.55 14.49
CA VAL A 63 -9.08 8.93 13.50
C VAL A 63 -9.10 10.44 13.26
N MET A 64 -10.28 11.06 13.15
CA MET A 64 -10.42 12.51 13.01
C MET A 64 -9.79 13.25 14.21
N LEU A 65 -10.07 12.84 15.44
CA LEU A 65 -9.46 13.44 16.64
C LEU A 65 -7.94 13.25 16.65
N HIS A 66 -7.45 12.10 16.17
CA HIS A 66 -6.02 11.86 16.03
C HIS A 66 -5.38 12.81 15.02
N VAL A 67 -5.98 13.00 13.83
CA VAL A 67 -5.54 13.99 12.84
C VAL A 67 -5.48 15.38 13.46
N HIS A 68 -6.56 15.80 14.13
CA HIS A 68 -6.67 17.13 14.73
C HIS A 68 -5.57 17.40 15.78
N THR A 69 -5.25 16.40 16.59
CA THR A 69 -4.28 16.55 17.69
C THR A 69 -2.83 16.29 17.28
N GLN A 70 -2.59 15.42 16.29
CA GLN A 70 -1.24 14.98 15.89
C GLN A 70 -0.79 15.59 14.55
N GLY A 71 -1.64 16.36 13.88
CA GLY A 71 -1.35 17.00 12.59
C GLY A 71 -1.52 16.08 11.37
N LYS A 72 -1.54 14.77 11.55
CA LYS A 72 -1.87 13.79 10.50
C LYS A 72 -2.42 12.49 11.06
N GLY A 73 -3.07 11.69 10.22
CA GLY A 73 -3.58 10.38 10.61
C GLY A 73 -3.69 9.41 9.43
N VAL A 74 -3.41 8.14 9.69
CA VAL A 74 -3.52 7.07 8.69
C VAL A 74 -4.97 6.61 8.57
N CYS A 75 -5.50 6.66 7.36
CA CYS A 75 -6.86 6.24 7.02
C CYS A 75 -6.92 4.77 6.56
N GLY A 76 -5.81 4.25 6.02
CA GLY A 76 -5.70 2.86 5.61
C GLY A 76 -4.39 2.57 4.86
N VAL A 77 -4.14 1.29 4.59
CA VAL A 77 -2.96 0.82 3.84
C VAL A 77 -3.44 0.05 2.63
N PHE A 78 -2.97 0.42 1.44
CA PHE A 78 -3.45 -0.08 0.16
C PHE A 78 -2.30 -0.34 -0.81
N THR A 79 -2.55 -1.04 -1.90
CA THR A 79 -1.64 -1.03 -3.05
C THR A 79 -1.61 0.34 -3.69
N ARG A 80 -0.55 0.64 -4.44
CA ARG A 80 -0.33 1.96 -5.07
C ARG A 80 -1.56 2.49 -5.82
N ASP A 81 -2.13 1.71 -6.73
CA ASP A 81 -3.24 2.17 -7.58
C ASP A 81 -4.53 2.47 -6.78
N VAL A 82 -4.77 1.68 -5.73
CA VAL A 82 -5.92 1.89 -4.83
C VAL A 82 -5.69 3.12 -3.96
N ALA A 83 -4.46 3.32 -3.45
CA ALA A 83 -4.09 4.51 -2.70
C ALA A 83 -4.22 5.78 -3.56
N ASP A 84 -3.68 5.78 -4.78
CA ASP A 84 -3.79 6.87 -5.76
C ASP A 84 -5.25 7.24 -6.01
N THR A 85 -6.10 6.23 -6.25
CA THR A 85 -7.54 6.44 -6.50
C THR A 85 -8.23 7.08 -5.29
N LYS A 86 -7.98 6.57 -4.07
CA LYS A 86 -8.59 7.10 -2.84
C LYS A 86 -8.15 8.54 -2.57
N VAL A 87 -6.85 8.82 -2.71
CA VAL A 87 -6.29 10.17 -2.56
C VAL A 87 -6.96 11.15 -3.53
N ALA A 88 -7.08 10.76 -4.82
CA ALA A 88 -7.73 11.59 -5.82
C ALA A 88 -9.21 11.86 -5.50
N GLN A 89 -9.96 10.83 -5.09
CA GLN A 89 -11.37 10.93 -4.71
C GLN A 89 -11.60 11.86 -3.52
N VAL A 90 -10.85 11.67 -2.43
CA VAL A 90 -10.98 12.49 -1.21
C VAL A 90 -10.64 13.95 -1.50
N ASN A 91 -9.55 14.21 -2.21
CA ASN A 91 -9.13 15.56 -2.55
C ASN A 91 -10.13 16.25 -3.48
N ALA A 92 -10.70 15.54 -4.46
CA ALA A 92 -11.73 16.07 -5.33
C ALA A 92 -13.02 16.39 -4.56
N PHE A 93 -13.46 15.50 -3.67
CA PHE A 93 -14.63 15.69 -2.83
C PHE A 93 -14.46 16.90 -1.90
N SER A 94 -13.28 17.05 -1.28
CA SER A 94 -12.94 18.18 -0.40
C SER A 94 -12.99 19.51 -1.14
N ARG A 95 -12.39 19.59 -2.34
CA ARG A 95 -12.47 20.78 -3.19
C ARG A 95 -13.91 21.13 -3.61
N ALA A 96 -14.71 20.12 -3.97
CA ALA A 96 -16.11 20.33 -4.36
C ALA A 96 -16.96 20.91 -3.21
N HIS A 97 -16.61 20.62 -1.96
CA HIS A 97 -17.25 21.15 -0.76
C HIS A 97 -16.53 22.38 -0.16
N GLN A 98 -15.57 22.95 -0.90
CA GLN A 98 -14.82 24.15 -0.51
C GLN A 98 -14.03 24.00 0.81
N HIS A 99 -13.54 22.78 1.09
CA HIS A 99 -12.65 22.52 2.22
C HIS A 99 -11.21 22.30 1.75
N PRO A 100 -10.21 22.86 2.45
CA PRO A 100 -8.80 22.69 2.10
C PRO A 100 -8.21 21.34 2.54
N LEU A 101 -9.03 20.41 3.05
CA LEU A 101 -8.63 19.09 3.51
C LEU A 101 -7.72 18.39 2.49
N MET A 102 -6.54 17.99 2.95
CA MET A 102 -5.55 17.32 2.12
C MET A 102 -5.44 15.84 2.49
N CYS A 103 -5.57 15.00 1.48
CA CYS A 103 -5.27 13.58 1.53
C CYS A 103 -4.03 13.30 0.68
N ALA A 104 -3.14 12.44 1.19
CA ALA A 104 -1.89 12.05 0.54
C ALA A 104 -1.62 10.56 0.75
N MET A 105 -0.62 10.03 0.05
CA MET A 105 -0.09 8.70 0.31
C MET A 105 1.41 8.74 0.62
N GLU A 106 1.84 7.86 1.51
CA GLU A 106 3.23 7.67 1.94
C GLU A 106 3.59 6.19 1.75
N GLU A 107 4.85 5.88 1.44
CA GLU A 107 5.32 4.48 1.40
C GLU A 107 5.17 3.84 2.79
N ALA A 108 4.65 2.59 2.83
CA ALA A 108 4.25 1.94 4.09
C ALA A 108 5.44 1.41 4.91
#